data_AF-A0A7K3FY58-F1
#
_entry.id   AF-A0A7K3FY58-F1
#
_cell.length_a   1.000
_cell.length_b   1.000
_cell.length_c   1.000
_cell.angle_alpha   90.00
_cell.angle_beta   90.00
_cell.angle_gamma   90.00
#
_symmetry.space_group_name_H-M   'P 1'
#
loop_
_entity.id
_entity.type
_entity.pdbx_description
1 polymer ?
#
loop_
_entity_poly.entity_id
_entity_poly.type
_entity_poly.pdbx_seq_one_letter_code
_entity_poly.pdbx_strand_id
1 'polypeptide(L)'
;AVLAFLAWREYGPRAAVRDVAVTAPGPLGCDGTADVVGVVRTDGRPGTLTYHWERSDGTRSAPLRETLVRGQEEARLHLLWTFHGPGTHRAVARLVITSPAARTAEGTFTYRCG
;
A
#
# COMPACT_ATOMS: atom_id res chain seq x y z
N ALA A 1 -9.62 25.40 -29.64
CA ALA A 1 -9.77 25.39 -28.16
C ALA A 1 -10.02 23.99 -27.56
N VAL A 2 -10.67 23.05 -28.26
CA VAL A 2 -11.03 21.72 -27.69
C VAL A 2 -9.83 20.78 -27.48
N LEU A 3 -8.85 20.79 -28.40
CA LEU A 3 -7.64 19.94 -28.29
C LEU A 3 -6.78 20.26 -27.07
N ALA A 4 -6.70 21.54 -26.68
CA ALA A 4 -5.99 21.96 -25.48
C ALA A 4 -6.68 21.45 -24.20
N PHE A 5 -8.02 21.45 -24.15
CA PHE A 5 -8.81 20.94 -23.02
C PHE A 5 -8.72 19.41 -22.88
N LEU A 6 -8.72 18.68 -24.00
CA LEU A 6 -8.56 17.21 -23.99
C LEU A 6 -7.13 16.80 -23.59
N ALA A 7 -6.10 17.49 -24.09
CA ALA A 7 -4.72 17.25 -23.68
C ALA A 7 -4.50 17.53 -22.19
N TRP A 8 -5.15 18.56 -21.62
CA TRP A 8 -5.04 18.86 -20.19
C TRP A 8 -5.78 17.85 -19.30
N ARG A 9 -6.81 17.16 -19.80
CA ARG A 9 -7.43 16.04 -19.09
C ARG A 9 -6.54 14.81 -19.04
N GLU A 10 -5.77 14.57 -20.10
CA GLU A 10 -4.87 13.42 -20.17
C GLU A 10 -3.56 13.65 -19.39
N TYR A 11 -3.04 14.88 -19.42
CA TYR A 11 -1.73 15.26 -18.87
C TYR A 11 -1.78 16.29 -17.72
N GLY A 12 -2.96 16.54 -17.16
CA GLY A 12 -3.12 17.42 -16.00
C GLY A 12 -2.24 16.98 -14.83
N PRO A 13 -1.85 17.90 -13.92
CA PRO A 13 -0.92 17.59 -12.85
C PRO A 13 -1.47 16.47 -11.95
N ARG A 14 -0.94 15.26 -12.13
CA ARG A 14 -1.29 14.09 -11.33
C ARG A 14 -0.73 14.26 -9.92
N ALA A 15 -1.39 13.63 -8.94
CA ALA A 15 -0.79 13.44 -7.62
C ALA A 15 0.59 12.80 -7.77
N ALA A 16 1.56 13.24 -6.98
CA ALA A 16 2.89 12.66 -7.00
C ALA A 16 3.11 11.85 -5.72
N VAL A 17 3.61 10.61 -5.86
CA VAL A 17 4.10 9.83 -4.74
C VAL A 17 5.55 10.26 -4.45
N ARG A 18 5.77 10.78 -3.24
CA ARG A 18 7.07 11.24 -2.77
C ARG A 18 7.86 10.10 -2.13
N ASP A 19 7.20 9.36 -1.25
CA ASP A 19 7.82 8.29 -0.47
C ASP A 19 6.79 7.21 -0.12
N VAL A 20 7.28 6.00 0.14
CA VAL A 20 6.47 4.88 0.59
C VAL A 20 7.24 4.13 1.67
N ALA A 21 6.61 3.92 2.81
CA ALA A 21 7.11 3.07 3.89
C ALA A 21 6.06 2.04 4.28
N VAL A 22 6.49 0.91 4.83
CA VAL A 22 5.59 -0.09 5.42
C VAL A 22 5.96 -0.28 6.88
N THR A 23 4.97 -0.17 7.74
CA THR A 23 5.07 -0.51 9.16
C THR A 23 4.35 -1.83 9.39
N ALA A 24 5.10 -2.82 9.87
CA ALA A 24 4.58 -4.10 10.30
C ALA A 24 4.44 -4.13 11.82
N PRO A 25 3.52 -4.94 12.37
CA PRO A 25 3.36 -5.08 13.82
C PRO A 25 4.57 -5.82 14.44
N GLY A 26 4.60 -5.85 15.76
CA GLY A 26 5.50 -6.75 16.50
C GLY A 26 5.17 -8.24 16.27
N PRO A 27 5.85 -9.14 17.01
CA PRO A 27 5.56 -10.57 16.92
C PRO A 27 4.09 -10.91 17.18
N LEU A 28 3.51 -11.80 16.39
CA LEU A 28 2.14 -12.28 16.53
C LEU A 28 2.11 -13.67 17.17
N GLY A 29 1.15 -13.86 18.09
CA GLY A 29 0.82 -15.16 18.67
C GLY A 29 -0.22 -15.92 17.86
N CYS A 30 -0.66 -17.07 18.39
CA CYS A 30 -1.65 -17.95 17.76
C CYS A 30 -2.93 -17.21 17.33
N ASP A 31 -3.42 -17.54 16.14
CA ASP A 31 -4.66 -17.00 15.55
C ASP A 31 -4.71 -15.45 15.47
N GLY A 32 -3.54 -14.81 15.48
CA GLY A 32 -3.41 -13.36 15.41
C GLY A 32 -3.64 -12.80 14.00
N THR A 33 -4.21 -11.59 13.96
CA THR A 33 -4.30 -10.78 12.73
C THR A 33 -3.27 -9.66 12.78
N ALA A 34 -2.40 -9.61 11.78
CA ALA A 34 -1.51 -8.48 11.54
C ALA A 34 -2.28 -7.34 10.89
N ASP A 35 -2.19 -6.12 11.43
CA ASP A 35 -2.47 -4.90 10.67
C ASP A 35 -1.13 -4.33 10.17
N VAL A 36 -0.86 -4.52 8.88
CA VAL A 36 0.31 -3.94 8.22
C VAL A 36 -0.12 -2.64 7.53
N VAL A 37 0.59 -1.56 7.84
CA VAL A 37 0.23 -0.22 7.36
C VAL A 37 1.29 0.28 6.38
N GLY A 38 0.90 0.48 5.13
CA GLY A 38 1.67 1.24 4.15
C GLY A 38 1.41 2.73 4.31
N VAL A 39 2.44 3.52 4.56
CA VAL A 39 2.37 4.99 4.62
C VAL A 39 2.92 5.56 3.32
N VAL A 40 2.07 6.24 2.57
CA VAL A 40 2.42 6.89 1.31
C VAL A 40 2.46 8.40 1.51
N ARG A 41 3.62 9.01 1.32
CA ARG A 41 3.75 10.48 1.33
C ARG A 41 3.50 11.00 -0.07
N THR A 42 2.66 12.02 -0.20
CA THR A 42 2.25 12.61 -1.48
C THR A 42 2.61 14.10 -1.53
N ASP A 43 2.31 14.77 -2.65
CA ASP A 43 2.47 16.22 -2.80
C ASP A 43 1.20 17.02 -2.49
N GLY A 44 0.20 16.40 -1.83
CA GLY A 44 -1.06 17.05 -1.44
C GLY A 44 -2.01 17.35 -2.59
N ARG A 45 -1.70 16.95 -3.82
CA ARG A 45 -2.62 17.10 -4.97
C ARG A 45 -3.68 16.00 -4.96
N PRO A 46 -4.93 16.31 -5.33
CA PRO A 46 -5.96 15.30 -5.45
C PRO A 46 -5.64 14.32 -6.60
N GLY A 47 -6.10 13.08 -6.46
CA GLY A 47 -5.86 12.05 -7.46
C GLY A 47 -6.23 10.65 -6.98
N THR A 48 -5.75 9.63 -7.67
CA THR A 48 -5.99 8.23 -7.30
C THR A 48 -4.68 7.46 -7.31
N LEU A 49 -4.40 6.78 -6.20
CA LEU A 49 -3.34 5.78 -6.12
C LEU A 49 -3.90 4.43 -6.54
N THR A 50 -3.18 3.70 -7.38
CA THR A 50 -3.48 2.29 -7.66
C THR A 50 -2.34 1.44 -7.11
N TYR A 51 -2.67 0.42 -6.32
CA TYR A 51 -1.67 -0.39 -5.63
C TYR A 51 -2.15 -1.83 -5.43
N HIS A 52 -1.24 -2.72 -5.06
CA HIS A 52 -1.58 -4.06 -4.57
C HIS A 52 -0.61 -4.48 -3.47
N TRP A 53 -1.03 -5.45 -2.67
CA TRP A 53 -0.19 -6.10 -1.67
C TRP A 53 0.31 -7.44 -2.17
N GLU A 54 1.57 -7.75 -1.88
CA GLU A 54 2.17 -9.07 -2.07
C GLU A 54 2.59 -9.62 -0.71
N ARG A 55 2.24 -10.87 -0.44
CA ARG A 55 2.53 -11.58 0.81
C ARG A 55 3.55 -12.68 0.54
N SER A 56 4.42 -12.96 1.51
CA SER A 56 5.42 -14.04 1.42
C SER A 56 4.83 -15.45 1.31
N ASP A 57 3.52 -15.62 1.53
CA ASP A 57 2.79 -16.88 1.28
C ASP A 57 2.35 -17.05 -0.18
N GLY A 58 2.76 -16.15 -1.07
CA GLY A 58 2.42 -16.18 -2.49
C GLY A 58 1.11 -15.46 -2.84
N THR A 59 0.36 -14.98 -1.84
CA THR A 59 -0.89 -14.25 -2.08
C THR A 59 -0.59 -12.85 -2.61
N ARG A 60 -1.32 -12.45 -3.65
CA ARG A 60 -1.34 -11.08 -4.17
C ARG A 60 -2.78 -10.56 -4.15
N SER A 61 -2.99 -9.35 -3.64
CA SER A 61 -4.31 -8.73 -3.70
C SER A 61 -4.67 -8.36 -5.14
N ALA A 62 -5.95 -8.26 -5.45
CA ALA A 62 -6.39 -7.51 -6.63
C ALA A 62 -5.86 -6.06 -6.56
N PRO A 63 -5.76 -5.34 -7.69
CA PRO A 63 -5.48 -3.91 -7.68
C PRO A 63 -6.52 -3.15 -6.87
N LEU A 64 -6.05 -2.41 -5.87
CA LEU A 64 -6.81 -1.54 -4.98
C LEU A 64 -6.63 -0.08 -5.41
N ARG A 65 -7.59 0.77 -5.02
CA ARG A 65 -7.59 2.20 -5.31
C ARG A 65 -7.79 3.01 -4.05
N GLU A 66 -6.97 4.04 -3.87
CA GLU A 66 -7.10 5.04 -2.81
C GLU A 66 -7.31 6.42 -3.44
N THR A 67 -8.30 7.15 -2.96
CA THR A 67 -8.60 8.50 -3.46
C THR A 67 -7.93 9.54 -2.58
N LEU A 68 -7.03 10.33 -3.16
CA LEU A 68 -6.38 11.44 -2.50
C LEU A 68 -7.24 12.70 -2.66
N VAL A 69 -7.56 13.34 -1.55
CA VAL A 69 -8.20 14.66 -1.56
C VAL A 69 -7.15 15.78 -1.57
N ARG A 70 -7.56 17.00 -1.90
CA ARG A 70 -6.67 18.16 -1.88
C ARG A 70 -6.13 18.40 -0.46
N GLY A 71 -4.83 18.63 -0.35
CA GLY A 71 -4.12 18.84 0.92
C GLY A 71 -3.75 17.55 1.65
N GLN A 72 -4.12 16.38 1.12
CA GLN A 72 -3.77 15.10 1.74
C GLN A 72 -2.35 14.70 1.35
N GLU A 73 -1.39 15.01 2.22
CA GLU A 73 0.05 14.69 2.04
C GLU A 73 0.42 13.27 2.50
N GLU A 74 -0.52 12.55 3.11
CA GLU A 74 -0.30 11.19 3.62
C GLU A 74 -1.52 10.31 3.38
N ALA A 75 -1.30 9.09 2.90
CA ALA A 75 -2.31 8.04 2.80
C ALA A 75 -1.85 6.79 3.53
N ARG A 76 -2.76 6.17 4.30
CA ARG A 76 -2.54 4.91 5.03
C ARG A 76 -3.27 3.79 4.31
N LEU A 77 -2.51 2.81 3.83
CA LEU A 77 -3.02 1.66 3.11
C LEU A 77 -2.91 0.45 4.03
N HIS A 78 -4.01 -0.20 4.35
CA HIS A 78 -4.03 -1.29 5.32
C HIS A 78 -4.03 -2.66 4.63
N LEU A 79 -3.31 -3.60 5.24
CA LEU A 79 -3.40 -5.03 4.95
C LEU A 79 -3.69 -5.76 6.26
N LEU A 80 -4.87 -6.38 6.34
CA LEU A 80 -5.22 -7.29 7.41
C LEU A 80 -4.83 -8.72 7.00
N TRP A 81 -3.96 -9.34 7.79
CA TRP A 81 -3.46 -10.69 7.51
C TRP A 81 -3.59 -11.57 8.76
N THR A 82 -4.58 -12.46 8.72
CA THR A 82 -4.81 -13.48 9.75
C THR A 82 -3.95 -14.73 9.51
N PHE A 83 -3.33 -15.21 10.58
CA PHE A 83 -2.59 -16.47 10.62
C PHE A 83 -3.39 -17.49 11.41
N HIS A 84 -3.24 -18.77 11.08
CA HIS A 84 -3.91 -19.86 11.77
C HIS A 84 -2.94 -21.01 12.01
N GLY A 85 -3.17 -21.71 13.12
CA GLY A 85 -2.48 -22.96 13.45
C GLY A 85 -1.06 -22.78 14.01
N PRO A 86 -0.48 -23.88 14.51
CA PRO A 86 0.86 -23.88 15.09
C PRO A 86 1.92 -23.66 14.00
N GLY A 87 3.03 -23.01 14.36
CA GLY A 87 4.14 -22.76 13.47
C GLY A 87 4.92 -21.49 13.80
N THR A 88 6.10 -21.36 13.18
CA THR A 88 6.86 -20.11 13.17
C THR A 88 7.09 -19.67 11.73
N HIS A 89 6.68 -18.45 11.41
CA HIS A 89 6.79 -17.89 10.07
C HIS A 89 7.38 -16.49 10.11
N ARG A 90 8.37 -16.24 9.26
CA ARG A 90 8.80 -14.87 8.94
C ARG A 90 7.90 -14.34 7.84
N ALA A 91 6.98 -13.46 8.19
CA ALA A 91 6.02 -12.89 7.25
C ALA A 91 6.58 -11.61 6.64
N VAL A 92 6.51 -11.51 5.30
CA VAL A 92 6.87 -10.30 4.55
C VAL A 92 5.64 -9.81 3.81
N ALA A 93 5.32 -8.53 4.00
CA ALA A 93 4.25 -7.83 3.30
C ALA A 93 4.87 -6.70 2.48
N ARG A 94 4.70 -6.77 1.16
CA ARG A 94 5.20 -5.77 0.22
C ARG A 94 4.05 -4.98 -0.38
N LEU A 95 4.13 -3.66 -0.25
CA LEU A 95 3.25 -2.72 -0.92
C LEU A 95 3.85 -2.36 -2.27
N VAL A 96 3.07 -2.51 -3.34
CA VAL A 96 3.46 -2.08 -4.69
C VAL A 96 2.46 -1.06 -5.20
N ILE A 97 2.90 0.18 -5.33
CA ILE A 97 2.16 1.25 -6.00
C ILE A 97 2.48 1.18 -7.49
N THR A 98 1.44 1.14 -8.32
CA THR A 98 1.55 1.04 -9.79
C THR A 98 1.21 2.35 -10.49
N SER A 99 0.41 3.20 -9.87
CA SER A 99 0.02 4.53 -10.36
C SER A 99 -0.12 5.47 -9.16
N PRO A 100 0.27 6.76 -9.26
CA PRO A 100 0.72 7.50 -10.45
C PRO A 100 2.20 7.31 -10.81
N ALA A 101 2.99 6.70 -9.93
CA ALA A 101 4.38 6.32 -10.17
C ALA A 101 4.68 4.98 -9.48
N ALA A 102 5.50 4.15 -10.12
CA ALA A 102 5.90 2.88 -9.55
C ALA A 102 6.78 3.09 -8.31
N ARG A 103 6.35 2.56 -7.17
CA ARG A 103 7.05 2.59 -5.88
C ARG A 103 6.75 1.32 -5.09
N THR A 104 7.72 0.87 -4.31
CA THR A 104 7.60 -0.35 -3.53
C THR A 104 8.24 -0.15 -2.17
N ALA A 105 7.62 -0.71 -1.14
CA ALA A 105 8.19 -0.83 0.19
C ALA A 105 7.70 -2.13 0.84
N GLU A 106 8.43 -2.64 1.83
CA GLU A 106 8.07 -3.87 2.52
C GLU A 106 8.28 -3.79 4.02
N GLY A 107 7.44 -4.51 4.75
CA GLY A 107 7.51 -4.69 6.19
C GLY A 107 7.61 -6.18 6.51
N THR A 108 8.33 -6.50 7.58
CA THR A 108 8.51 -7.88 8.05
C THR A 108 8.09 -7.98 9.51
N PHE A 109 7.41 -9.07 9.85
CA PHE A 109 7.12 -9.46 11.23
C PHE A 109 7.23 -10.97 11.38
N THR A 110 7.19 -11.45 12.62
CA THR A 110 7.27 -12.88 12.93
C THR A 110 5.96 -13.34 13.53
N TYR A 111 5.38 -14.40 12.98
CA TYR A 111 4.34 -15.19 13.62
C TYR A 111 4.98 -16.35 14.36
N ARG A 112 4.56 -16.59 15.60
CA ARG A 112 4.97 -17.74 16.39
C ARG A 112 3.80 -18.27 17.22
N CYS A 113 3.48 -19.53 16.99
CA CYS A 113 2.53 -20.33 17.75
C CYS A 113 3.15 -21.71 18.00
N GLY A 114 3.18 -22.18 19.24
CA GLY A 114 3.81 -23.43 19.64
C GLY A 114 3.01 -24.16 20.70
#